data_AF-A0A0R1TMR1-F1
#
_entry.id   AF-A0A0R1TMR1-F1
#
_cell.length_a   1.000
_cell.length_b   1.000
_cell.length_c   1.000
_cell.angle_alpha   90.00
_cell.angle_beta   90.00
_cell.angle_gamma   90.00
#
_symmetry.space_group_name_H-M   'P 1'
#
loop_
_entity.id
_entity.type
_entity.pdbx_description
1 polymer ?
#
loop_
_entity_poly.entity_id
_entity_poly.type
_entity_poly.pdbx_seq_one_letter_code
_entity_poly.pdbx_strand_id
1 'polypeptide(L)'
;MLDNRTKSPKVVITGEITYTIDKDHPDMRYIKDWYEGKIFKFSDTYRFDTEYWGRDYEEMAKYIINDLKLIAGGGYNTEHINVISVKAK
;
A
#
# COMPACT_ATOMS: atom_id res chain seq x y z
N MET A 1 -19.40 -35.59 9.04
CA MET A 1 -18.16 -35.09 9.65
C MET A 1 -18.03 -33.63 9.24
N LEU A 2 -18.01 -32.71 10.20
CA LEU A 2 -17.90 -31.28 9.94
C LEU A 2 -16.48 -30.96 9.45
N ASP A 3 -16.39 -30.26 8.33
CA ASP A 3 -15.16 -29.78 7.72
C ASP A 3 -14.50 -28.72 8.63
N ASN A 4 -13.67 -29.19 9.56
CA ASN A 4 -12.84 -28.36 10.44
C ASN A 4 -11.58 -27.89 9.70
N ARG A 5 -11.74 -27.21 8.56
CA ARG A 5 -10.71 -26.30 8.07
C ARG A 5 -10.59 -25.15 9.07
N THR A 6 -9.79 -25.34 10.11
CA THR A 6 -9.30 -24.27 10.98
C THR A 6 -8.72 -23.20 10.06
N LYS A 7 -9.42 -22.07 9.93
CA LYS A 7 -8.89 -20.92 9.21
C LYS A 7 -7.58 -20.53 9.92
N SER A 8 -6.47 -20.61 9.20
CA SER A 8 -5.16 -20.18 9.71
C SER A 8 -5.28 -18.79 10.33
N PRO A 9 -4.61 -18.52 11.47
CA PRO A 9 -4.77 -17.25 12.14
C PRO A 9 -4.33 -16.13 11.19
N LYS A 10 -5.18 -15.10 11.05
CA LYS A 10 -4.91 -13.97 10.15
C LYS A 10 -4.61 -12.72 10.95
N VAL A 11 -3.60 -11.99 10.50
CA VAL A 11 -3.34 -10.62 10.92
C VAL A 11 -3.89 -9.69 9.84
N VAL A 12 -4.61 -8.67 10.26
CA VAL A 12 -5.18 -7.65 9.38
C VAL A 12 -4.54 -6.32 9.72
N ILE A 13 -3.95 -5.66 8.73
CA ILE A 13 -3.25 -4.37 8.90
C ILE A 13 -3.76 -3.43 7.82
N THR A 14 -4.07 -2.20 8.21
CA THR A 14 -4.42 -1.13 7.27
C THR A 14 -3.19 -0.30 6.95
N GLY A 15 -2.86 -0.24 5.68
CA GLY A 15 -1.84 0.65 5.15
C GLY A 15 -2.45 1.95 4.64
N GLU A 16 -1.77 3.08 4.85
CA GLU A 16 -2.14 4.37 4.26
C GLU A 16 -0.89 5.09 3.76
N ILE A 17 -0.98 5.68 2.56
CA ILE A 17 0.04 6.52 1.96
C ILE A 17 -0.56 7.88 1.57
N THR A 18 0.18 8.93 1.85
CA THR A 18 -0.09 10.31 1.39
C THR A 18 1.08 10.76 0.53
N TYR A 19 0.80 11.30 -0.65
CA TYR A 19 1.83 11.64 -1.64
C TYR A 19 1.37 12.77 -2.56
N THR A 20 2.32 13.38 -3.29
CA THR A 20 2.03 14.21 -4.47
C THR A 20 2.57 13.54 -5.72
N ILE A 21 2.08 13.98 -6.88
CA ILE A 21 2.48 13.46 -8.19
C ILE A 21 3.03 14.63 -9.00
N ASP A 22 4.19 14.44 -9.63
CA ASP A 22 4.78 15.46 -10.49
C ASP A 22 4.13 15.46 -11.88
N LYS A 23 4.14 16.62 -12.54
CA LYS A 23 3.50 16.83 -13.85
C LYS A 23 4.03 15.91 -14.96
N ASP A 24 5.24 15.38 -14.76
CA ASP A 24 5.94 14.57 -15.75
C ASP A 24 5.68 13.05 -15.54
N HIS A 25 4.78 12.68 -14.63
CA HIS A 25 4.41 11.27 -14.41
C HIS A 25 3.88 10.65 -15.72
N PRO A 26 4.39 9.48 -16.14
CA PRO A 26 4.04 8.85 -17.43
C PRO A 26 2.52 8.60 -17.60
N ASP A 27 1.84 8.31 -16.50
CA ASP A 27 0.38 8.11 -16.45
C ASP A 27 -0.45 9.37 -16.17
N MET A 28 0.12 10.58 -16.28
CA MET A 28 -0.59 11.84 -16.00
C MET A 28 -1.92 11.97 -16.75
N ARG A 29 -2.01 11.45 -17.98
CA ARG A 29 -3.25 11.46 -18.78
C ARG A 29 -4.43 10.71 -18.14
N TYR A 30 -4.16 9.82 -17.19
CA TYR A 30 -5.19 9.03 -16.50
C TYR A 30 -5.58 9.61 -15.13
N ILE A 31 -4.84 10.60 -14.64
CA ILE A 31 -5.09 11.21 -13.33
C ILE A 31 -6.03 12.40 -13.52
N LYS A 32 -7.27 12.23 -13.05
CA LYS A 32 -8.29 13.30 -13.10
C LYS A 32 -8.03 14.36 -12.03
N ASP A 33 -8.34 15.61 -12.40
CA ASP A 33 -8.31 16.77 -11.50
C ASP A 33 -6.95 17.04 -10.86
N TRP A 34 -5.85 16.63 -11.51
CA TRP A 34 -4.51 16.91 -11.01
C TRP A 34 -4.18 18.41 -11.11
N TYR A 35 -3.45 18.90 -10.11
CA TYR A 35 -2.75 20.19 -10.13
C TYR A 35 -1.45 20.05 -9.34
N GLU A 36 -0.47 20.91 -9.60
CA GLU A 36 0.82 20.88 -8.93
C GLU A 36 0.66 21.03 -7.41
N GLY A 37 1.27 20.12 -6.65
CA GLY A 37 1.12 20.06 -5.20
C GLY A 37 -0.19 19.47 -4.69
N LYS A 38 -1.06 18.94 -5.56
CA LYS A 38 -2.25 18.19 -5.12
C LYS A 38 -1.83 16.99 -4.27
N ILE A 39 -2.44 16.89 -3.08
CA ILE A 39 -2.21 15.79 -2.15
C ILE A 39 -3.17 14.64 -2.48
N PHE A 40 -2.60 13.47 -2.73
CA PHE A 40 -3.31 12.22 -2.91
C PHE A 40 -3.20 11.38 -1.64
N LYS A 41 -4.25 10.62 -1.37
CA LYS A 41 -4.31 9.66 -0.27
C LYS A 41 -4.84 8.34 -0.79
N PHE A 42 -4.17 7.26 -0.42
CA PHE A 42 -4.59 5.91 -0.73
C PHE A 42 -4.43 5.04 0.51
N SER A 43 -5.40 4.16 0.74
CA SER A 43 -5.34 3.18 1.82
C SER A 43 -5.81 1.83 1.33
N ASP A 44 -5.23 0.78 1.90
CA ASP A 44 -5.62 -0.61 1.61
C ASP A 44 -5.51 -1.49 2.86
N THR A 45 -6.23 -2.59 2.85
CA THR A 45 -6.30 -3.57 3.93
C THR A 45 -5.62 -4.87 3.53
N TYR A 46 -4.56 -5.21 4.24
CA TYR A 46 -3.75 -6.40 3.99
C TYR A 46 -4.13 -7.50 4.96
N ARG A 47 -4.16 -8.74 4.48
CA ARG A 47 -4.48 -9.93 5.28
C ARG A 47 -3.32 -10.91 5.19
N PHE A 48 -2.56 -11.02 6.26
CA PHE A 48 -1.43 -11.92 6.38
C PHE A 48 -1.84 -13.21 7.06
N ASP A 49 -1.40 -14.32 6.48
CA ASP A 49 -1.51 -15.62 7.12
C ASP A 49 -0.31 -15.81 8.06
N THR A 50 -0.60 -15.94 9.35
CA THR A 50 0.44 -16.01 10.39
C THR A 50 1.24 -17.30 10.36
N GLU A 51 0.78 -18.36 9.67
CA GLU A 51 1.57 -19.57 9.47
C GLU A 51 2.76 -19.34 8.54
N TYR A 52 2.63 -18.41 7.59
CA TYR A 52 3.70 -18.05 6.66
C TYR A 52 4.56 -16.89 7.16
N TRP A 53 3.94 -15.91 7.82
CA TRP A 53 4.59 -14.64 8.21
C TRP A 53 5.01 -14.56 9.69
N GLY A 54 4.78 -15.61 10.49
CA GLY A 54 5.33 -15.70 11.84
C GLY A 54 4.88 -14.63 12.86
N ARG A 55 3.75 -13.94 12.65
CA ARG A 55 3.32 -12.77 13.45
C ARG A 55 4.38 -11.65 13.54
N ASP A 56 5.28 -11.57 12.56
CA ASP A 56 6.23 -10.47 12.46
C ASP A 56 5.54 -9.23 11.90
N TYR A 57 4.99 -8.41 12.81
CA TYR A 57 4.32 -7.17 12.44
C TYR A 57 5.26 -6.15 11.80
N GLU A 58 6.56 -6.18 12.09
CA GLU A 58 7.52 -5.25 11.52
C GLU A 58 7.81 -5.60 10.05
N GLU A 59 7.98 -6.88 9.74
CA GLU A 59 8.13 -7.36 8.37
C GLU A 59 6.86 -7.11 7.54
N MET A 60 5.68 -7.40 8.09
CA MET A 60 4.40 -7.09 7.44
C MET A 60 4.25 -5.58 7.18
N ALA A 61 4.61 -4.73 8.15
CA ALA A 61 4.57 -3.28 7.98
C ALA A 61 5.53 -2.80 6.88
N LYS A 62 6.75 -3.34 6.82
CA LYS A 62 7.73 -3.04 5.76
C LYS A 62 7.19 -3.45 4.38
N TYR A 63 6.57 -4.63 4.29
CA TYR A 63 5.91 -5.10 3.07
C TYR A 63 4.84 -4.11 2.60
N ILE A 64 3.90 -3.74 3.48
CA ILE A 64 2.82 -2.79 3.18
C ILE A 64 3.38 -1.44 2.74
N ILE A 65 4.38 -0.92 3.45
CA ILE A 65 4.98 0.38 3.12
C ILE A 65 5.59 0.35 1.71
N ASN A 66 6.28 -0.72 1.34
CA ASN A 66 6.88 -0.84 0.02
C ASN A 66 5.82 -1.02 -1.08
N ASP A 67 4.79 -1.82 -0.83
CA ASP A 67 3.69 -2.05 -1.77
C ASP A 67 2.91 -0.75 -2.05
N LEU A 68 2.55 0.00 -1.01
CA LEU A 68 1.86 1.29 -1.17
C LEU A 68 2.67 2.32 -1.96
N LYS A 69 4.00 2.35 -1.78
CA LYS A 69 4.88 3.23 -2.57
C LYS A 69 4.86 2.82 -4.04
N LEU A 70 4.91 1.52 -4.33
CA LEU A 70 4.84 1.00 -5.69
C LEU A 70 3.50 1.32 -6.36
N ILE A 71 2.39 1.12 -5.65
CA ILE A 71 1.04 1.46 -6.13
C ILE A 71 0.93 2.96 -6.44
N ALA A 72 1.45 3.81 -5.55
CA ALA A 72 1.43 5.25 -5.79
C ALA A 72 2.20 5.62 -7.07
N GLY A 73 3.29 4.89 -7.40
CA GLY A 73 4.06 5.02 -8.64
C GLY A 73 3.48 4.29 -9.85
N GLY A 74 2.17 4.04 -9.87
CA GLY A 74 1.50 3.35 -10.97
C GLY A 74 1.91 1.88 -11.14
N GLY A 75 2.56 1.28 -10.14
CA GLY A 75 2.99 -0.12 -10.16
C GLY A 75 4.37 -0.37 -10.77
N TYR A 76 5.08 0.66 -11.25
CA TYR A 76 6.40 0.47 -11.89
C TYR A 76 7.36 1.65 -11.74
N ASN A 77 6.90 2.90 -11.61
CA ASN A 77 7.76 4.07 -11.55
C ASN A 77 7.39 5.00 -10.38
N THR A 78 8.20 4.94 -9.32
CA THR A 78 8.02 5.78 -8.13
C THR A 78 8.75 7.13 -8.21
N GLU A 79 9.48 7.43 -9.29
CA GLU A 79 10.31 8.64 -9.42
C GLU A 79 9.49 9.92 -9.38
N HIS A 80 8.29 9.91 -9.95
CA HIS A 80 7.40 11.06 -10.01
C HIS A 80 6.42 11.14 -8.84
N ILE A 81 6.67 10.35 -7.78
CA ILE A 81 5.84 10.28 -6.58
C ILE A 81 6.62 10.78 -5.39
N ASN A 82 6.16 11.88 -4.82
CA ASN A 82 6.76 12.45 -3.62
C ASN A 82 5.96 11.99 -2.41
N VAL A 83 6.49 10.99 -1.71
CA VAL A 83 5.84 10.44 -0.51
C VAL A 83 5.93 11.44 0.64
N ILE A 84 4.78 11.86 1.15
CA ILE A 84 4.66 12.74 2.32
C ILE A 84 4.66 11.90 3.61
N SER A 85 3.85 10.84 3.64
CA SER A 85 3.78 9.93 4.79
C SER A 85 3.26 8.56 4.37
N VAL A 86 3.70 7.53 5.10
CA VAL A 86 3.22 6.17 4.94
C VAL A 86 3.16 5.51 6.32
N LYS A 87 2.10 4.75 6.59
CA LYS A 87 1.91 4.07 7.88
C LYS A 87 1.17 2.75 7.67
N ALA A 88 1.49 1.78 8.51
CA ALA A 88 0.78 0.51 8.64
C ALA A 88 0.28 0.41 10.08
N LYS A 89 -1.01 0.14 10.29
CA LYS A 89 -1.66 0.13 11.61
C LYS A 89 -2.68 -0.98 11.74
#